data_AF-A0A2V5N9S2-F1
#
_entry.id   AF-A0A2V5N9S2-F1
#
_cell.length_a   1.000
_cell.length_b   1.000
_cell.length_c   1.000
_cell.angle_alpha   90.00
_cell.angle_beta   90.00
_cell.angle_gamma   90.00
#
_symmetry.space_group_name_H-M   'P 1'
#
loop_
_entity.id
_entity.type
_entity.pdbx_description
1 polymer ?
#
loop_
_entity_poly.entity_id
_entity_poly.type
_entity_poly.pdbx_seq_one_letter_code
_entity_poly.pdbx_strand_id
1 'polypeptide(L)'
;MNTSVRRFSRNIIHPIVLALGAALLLAGCGTTKDAKSRNDIASLKTTHLAFLDEFTEGAGKAWDDQKLTTRTAAVETEFSNAEQYEATKKKDARRSKAISILHSQFKRHAAMLESRKAFYRAKFAANLKDTVTQNYDQALRGEDIR
;
A
#
# COMPACT_ATOMS: atom_id res chain seq x y z
N MET A 1 52.78 -11.98 -65.49
CA MET A 1 53.08 -11.27 -64.23
C MET A 1 51.85 -10.45 -63.86
N ASN A 2 51.39 -10.58 -62.60
CA ASN A 2 50.63 -9.62 -61.78
C ASN A 2 49.25 -9.11 -62.26
N THR A 3 48.20 -8.90 -61.46
CA THR A 3 47.64 -9.34 -60.15
C THR A 3 46.39 -8.45 -59.94
N SER A 4 45.58 -8.78 -58.92
CA SER A 4 44.69 -7.86 -58.16
C SER A 4 43.25 -7.72 -58.67
N VAL A 5 42.21 -8.36 -58.08
CA VAL A 5 41.63 -8.36 -56.71
C VAL A 5 40.29 -7.60 -56.70
N ARG A 6 39.31 -8.26 -56.08
CA ARG A 6 37.91 -7.89 -55.82
C ARG A 6 37.74 -6.46 -55.26
N ARG A 7 36.58 -5.84 -55.55
CA ARG A 7 35.95 -4.88 -54.62
C ARG A 7 34.47 -5.17 -54.43
N PHE A 8 34.16 -5.69 -53.25
CA PHE A 8 32.88 -5.50 -52.59
C PHE A 8 32.66 -4.00 -52.37
N SER A 9 31.56 -3.46 -52.90
CA SER A 9 31.13 -2.09 -52.55
C SER A 9 30.37 -2.14 -51.22
N ARG A 10 30.76 -1.24 -50.32
CA ARG A 10 30.32 -1.14 -48.93
C ARG A 10 28.98 -0.42 -48.82
N ASN A 11 28.21 -0.83 -47.80
CA ASN A 11 27.01 -0.22 -47.25
C ASN A 11 27.03 1.31 -47.17
N ILE A 12 25.88 1.95 -47.44
CA ILE A 12 25.55 3.30 -46.97
C ILE A 12 24.23 3.23 -46.21
N ILE A 13 24.31 2.77 -44.96
CA ILE A 13 23.21 2.90 -43.99
C ILE A 13 23.16 4.39 -43.61
N HIS A 14 22.04 5.05 -43.92
CA HIS A 14 21.88 6.49 -43.79
C HIS A 14 21.85 6.94 -42.31
N PRO A 15 22.64 7.96 -41.92
CA PRO A 15 22.79 8.40 -40.53
C PRO A 15 21.58 9.18 -39.97
N ILE A 16 20.55 9.44 -40.78
CA ILE A 16 19.40 10.29 -40.40
C ILE A 16 18.34 9.50 -39.62
N VAL A 17 18.21 8.19 -39.87
CA VAL A 17 17.20 7.34 -39.19
C VAL A 17 17.59 7.04 -37.73
N LEU A 18 18.88 7.12 -37.40
CA LEU A 18 19.39 6.82 -36.06
C LEU A 18 19.24 7.99 -35.07
N ALA A 19 19.05 9.22 -35.56
CA ALA A 19 18.94 10.41 -34.71
C ALA A 19 17.52 10.63 -34.15
N LEU A 20 16.47 10.15 -34.82
CA LEU A 20 15.08 10.30 -34.37
C LEU A 20 14.67 9.29 -33.28
N GLY A 21 15.37 8.16 -33.17
CA GLY A 21 15.11 7.14 -32.16
C GLY A 21 15.64 7.48 -30.75
N ALA A 22 16.61 8.39 -30.65
CA ALA A 22 17.25 8.73 -29.37
C ALA A 22 16.46 9.77 -28.55
N ALA A 23 15.60 10.59 -29.18
CA ALA A 23 14.82 11.62 -28.49
C ALA A 23 13.61 11.06 -27.72
N LEU A 24 13.08 9.89 -28.12
CA LEU A 24 11.95 9.23 -27.44
C LEU A 24 12.34 8.49 -26.15
N LEU A 25 13.64 8.28 -25.90
CA LEU A 25 14.13 7.61 -24.69
C LEU A 25 14.26 8.55 -23.48
N LEU A 26 14.11 9.87 -23.67
CA LEU A 26 14.25 10.87 -22.60
C LEU A 26 12.89 11.31 -22.00
N ALA A 27 11.76 10.86 -22.54
CA ALA A 27 10.42 11.19 -22.03
C ALA A 27 9.85 10.14 -21.05
N GLY A 28 10.69 9.22 -20.59
CA GLY A 28 10.31 8.19 -19.62
C GLY A 28 10.79 8.50 -18.21
N CYS A 29 10.56 9.71 -17.69
CA CYS A 29 10.64 9.92 -16.23
C CYS A 29 9.40 9.27 -15.59
N GLY A 30 9.38 7.93 -15.60
CA GLY A 30 8.40 7.16 -14.88
C GLY A 30 8.65 7.39 -13.40
N THR A 31 7.84 8.23 -12.78
CA THR A 31 7.67 8.21 -11.33
C THR A 31 7.21 6.79 -10.98
N THR A 32 8.12 5.97 -10.49
CA THR A 32 7.74 4.66 -9.97
C THR A 32 6.82 4.93 -8.79
N LYS A 33 5.52 4.66 -8.97
CA LYS A 33 4.56 4.68 -7.86
C LYS A 33 5.13 3.81 -6.75
N ASP A 34 5.01 4.27 -5.52
CA ASP A 34 5.52 3.53 -4.36
C ASP A 34 4.61 2.33 -4.09
N ALA A 35 4.78 1.28 -4.89
CA ALA A 35 3.93 0.10 -4.87
C ALA A 35 3.90 -0.52 -3.48
N LYS A 36 5.00 -0.41 -2.73
CA LYS A 36 5.06 -0.88 -1.35
C LYS A 36 4.16 -0.08 -0.43
N SER A 37 4.23 1.26 -0.41
CA SER A 37 3.35 2.09 0.44
C SER A 37 1.87 1.82 0.17
N ARG A 38 1.50 1.74 -1.11
CA ARG A 38 0.13 1.41 -1.52
C ARG A 38 -0.28 0.02 -1.04
N ASN A 39 0.60 -0.97 -1.21
CA ASN A 39 0.36 -2.34 -0.76
C ASN A 39 0.25 -2.43 0.77
N ASP A 40 1.06 -1.67 1.51
CA ASP A 40 1.00 -1.61 2.97
C ASP A 40 -0.36 -1.05 3.42
N ILE A 41 -0.86 0.03 2.81
CA ILE A 41 -2.19 0.58 3.11
C ILE A 41 -3.30 -0.44 2.78
N ALA A 42 -3.20 -1.15 1.65
CA ALA A 42 -4.17 -2.18 1.28
C ALA A 42 -4.15 -3.39 2.25
N SER A 43 -2.96 -3.78 2.71
CA SER A 43 -2.78 -4.82 3.72
C SER A 43 -3.42 -4.40 5.05
N LEU A 44 -3.11 -3.19 5.51
CA LEU A 44 -3.69 -2.63 6.75
C LEU A 44 -5.22 -2.56 6.69
N LYS A 45 -5.81 -2.23 5.52
CA LYS A 45 -7.26 -2.28 5.31
C LYS A 45 -7.80 -3.68 5.60
N THR A 46 -7.20 -4.69 4.98
CA THR A 46 -7.62 -6.08 5.11
C THR A 46 -7.50 -6.56 6.56
N THR A 47 -6.37 -6.27 7.21
CA THR A 47 -6.12 -6.62 8.60
C THR A 47 -7.13 -5.96 9.55
N HIS A 48 -7.41 -4.66 9.39
CA HIS A 48 -8.34 -3.96 10.26
C HIS A 48 -9.78 -4.46 10.07
N LEU A 49 -10.21 -4.74 8.83
CA LEU A 49 -11.54 -5.33 8.58
C LEU A 49 -11.65 -6.74 9.19
N ALA A 50 -10.61 -7.57 9.04
CA ALA A 50 -10.57 -8.89 9.66
C ALA A 50 -10.61 -8.82 11.19
N PHE A 51 -9.93 -7.84 11.79
CA PHE A 51 -10.02 -7.58 13.23
C PHE A 51 -11.45 -7.23 13.65
N LEU A 52 -12.16 -6.38 12.91
CA LEU A 52 -13.56 -6.07 13.19
C LEU A 52 -14.45 -7.31 13.08
N ASP A 53 -14.28 -8.13 12.05
CA ASP A 53 -15.04 -9.38 11.89
C ASP A 53 -14.76 -10.38 13.01
N GLU A 54 -13.50 -10.50 13.43
CA GLU A 54 -13.07 -11.35 14.53
C GLU A 54 -13.76 -10.96 15.85
N PHE A 55 -13.86 -9.66 16.12
CA PHE A 55 -14.49 -9.11 17.33
C PHE A 55 -15.92 -8.59 17.13
N THR A 56 -16.62 -9.09 16.11
CA THR A 56 -18.09 -8.93 15.97
C THR A 56 -18.82 -10.12 16.61
N GLU A 57 -19.98 -9.86 17.23
CA GLU A 57 -20.87 -10.88 17.79
C GLU A 57 -21.16 -11.99 16.76
N GLY A 58 -21.18 -13.24 17.21
CA GLY A 58 -21.44 -14.39 16.34
C GLY A 58 -21.67 -15.66 17.16
N ALA A 59 -22.32 -16.66 16.54
CA ALA A 59 -22.59 -17.93 17.19
C ALA A 59 -21.30 -18.62 17.64
N GLY A 60 -21.28 -19.12 18.88
CA GLY A 60 -20.13 -19.84 19.45
C GLY A 60 -18.93 -18.97 19.81
N LYS A 61 -19.02 -17.63 19.71
CA LYS A 61 -17.95 -16.74 20.16
C LYS A 61 -18.06 -16.47 21.66
N ALA A 62 -16.95 -16.68 22.36
CA ALA A 62 -16.76 -16.29 23.76
C ALA A 62 -15.71 -15.18 23.86
N TRP A 63 -15.89 -14.26 24.80
CA TRP A 63 -14.93 -13.19 25.04
C TRP A 63 -13.61 -13.76 25.55
N ASP A 64 -12.50 -13.25 25.03
CA ASP A 64 -11.15 -13.68 25.38
C ASP A 64 -10.21 -12.46 25.40
N ASP A 65 -9.81 -12.05 26.60
CA ASP A 65 -8.92 -10.90 26.84
C ASP A 65 -7.52 -11.14 26.24
N GLN A 66 -7.00 -12.38 26.32
CA GLN A 66 -5.70 -12.71 25.79
C GLN A 66 -5.72 -12.63 24.26
N LYS A 67 -6.79 -13.15 23.65
CA LYS A 67 -6.99 -13.03 22.20
C LYS A 67 -7.07 -11.58 21.76
N LEU A 68 -7.84 -10.72 22.45
CA LEU A 68 -7.88 -9.29 22.13
C LEU A 68 -6.49 -8.65 22.21
N THR A 69 -5.75 -8.94 23.29
CA THR A 69 -4.41 -8.38 23.52
C THR A 69 -3.44 -8.80 22.41
N THR A 70 -3.37 -10.11 22.11
CA THR A 70 -2.48 -10.65 21.08
C THR A 70 -2.83 -10.12 19.69
N ARG A 71 -4.12 -10.07 19.34
CA ARG A 71 -4.54 -9.55 18.04
C ARG A 71 -4.27 -8.05 17.93
N THR A 72 -4.51 -7.29 18.99
CA THR A 72 -4.23 -5.85 19.00
C THR A 72 -2.73 -5.58 18.80
N ALA A 73 -1.86 -6.28 19.54
CA ALA A 73 -0.40 -6.14 19.39
C ALA A 73 0.12 -6.52 17.99
N ALA A 74 -0.48 -7.56 17.38
CA ALA A 74 -0.12 -7.95 16.02
C ALA A 74 -0.44 -6.85 15.00
N VAL A 75 -1.65 -6.27 15.08
CA VAL A 75 -2.05 -5.19 14.16
C VAL A 75 -1.26 -3.89 14.43
N GLU A 76 -0.98 -3.55 15.70
CA GLU A 76 -0.07 -2.43 16.05
C GLU A 76 1.32 -2.60 15.41
N THR A 77 1.82 -3.82 15.35
CA THR A 77 3.12 -4.11 14.71
C THR A 77 3.05 -3.85 13.21
N GLU A 78 1.96 -4.23 12.53
CA GLU A 78 1.77 -3.93 11.10
C GLU A 78 1.74 -2.42 10.84
N PHE A 79 1.01 -1.65 11.66
CA PHE A 79 1.00 -0.19 11.54
C PHE A 79 2.38 0.42 11.80
N SER A 80 3.07 -0.03 12.86
CA SER A 80 4.42 0.45 13.21
C SER A 80 5.41 0.19 12.08
N ASN A 81 5.34 -0.98 11.44
CA ASN A 81 6.18 -1.32 10.29
C ASN A 81 5.90 -0.41 9.09
N ALA A 82 4.63 -0.10 8.81
CA ALA A 82 4.25 0.82 7.75
C ALA A 82 4.73 2.25 8.03
N GLU A 83 4.57 2.74 9.27
CA GLU A 83 5.05 4.05 9.70
C GLU A 83 6.58 4.15 9.62
N GLN A 84 7.29 3.10 10.05
CA GLN A 84 8.75 3.03 9.98
C GLN A 84 9.22 3.01 8.53
N TYR A 85 8.57 2.24 7.66
CA TYR A 85 8.88 2.24 6.23
C TYR A 85 8.83 3.66 5.64
N GLU A 86 7.75 4.40 5.93
CA GLU A 86 7.63 5.78 5.46
C GLU A 86 8.67 6.73 6.06
N ALA A 87 9.08 6.50 7.31
CA ALA A 87 10.13 7.29 7.95
C ALA A 87 11.52 7.10 7.28
N THR A 88 11.78 5.95 6.65
CA THR A 88 13.06 5.69 5.96
C THR A 88 13.18 6.35 4.60
N LYS A 89 12.08 6.86 4.03
CA LYS A 89 12.06 7.50 2.70
C LYS A 89 12.10 9.02 2.79
N LYS A 90 12.25 9.68 1.64
CA LYS A 90 11.96 11.11 1.53
C LYS A 90 10.53 11.34 2.00
N LYS A 91 10.39 11.93 3.18
CA LYS A 91 9.14 12.02 3.94
C LYS A 91 8.00 12.59 3.08
N ASP A 92 7.04 11.74 2.75
CA ASP A 92 5.75 12.19 2.23
C ASP A 92 4.82 12.49 3.41
N ALA A 93 4.70 13.77 3.75
CA ALA A 93 3.92 14.20 4.90
C ALA A 93 2.43 13.81 4.79
N ARG A 94 1.88 13.72 3.57
CA ARG A 94 0.47 13.36 3.37
C ARG A 94 0.27 11.88 3.66
N ARG A 95 1.15 11.03 3.16
CA ARG A 95 1.09 9.59 3.40
C ARG A 95 1.35 9.24 4.85
N SER A 96 2.40 9.79 5.46
CA SER A 96 2.65 9.57 6.89
C SER A 96 1.44 10.00 7.73
N LYS A 97 0.78 11.10 7.36
CA LYS A 97 -0.45 11.54 8.03
C LYS A 97 -1.61 10.58 7.80
N ALA A 98 -1.78 10.06 6.59
CA ALA A 98 -2.83 9.08 6.28
C ALA A 98 -2.66 7.79 7.11
N ILE A 99 -1.46 7.21 7.15
CA ILE A 99 -1.18 6.01 7.96
C ILE A 99 -1.44 6.30 9.45
N SER A 100 -0.99 7.43 9.98
CA SER A 100 -1.23 7.83 11.37
C SER A 100 -2.72 7.99 11.71
N ILE A 101 -3.54 8.51 10.79
CA ILE A 101 -5.00 8.61 10.98
C ILE A 101 -5.63 7.22 11.04
N LEU A 102 -5.25 6.32 10.12
CA LEU A 102 -5.76 4.95 10.06
C LEU A 102 -5.36 4.16 11.32
N HIS A 103 -4.12 4.34 11.78
CA HIS A 103 -3.60 3.75 13.01
C HIS A 103 -4.37 4.25 14.24
N SER A 104 -4.60 5.56 14.32
CA SER A 104 -5.41 6.15 15.41
C SER A 104 -6.85 5.64 15.39
N GLN A 105 -7.43 5.40 14.20
CA GLN A 105 -8.75 4.79 14.08
C GLN A 105 -8.76 3.37 14.64
N PHE A 106 -7.78 2.54 14.28
CA PHE A 106 -7.62 1.20 14.83
C PHE A 106 -7.52 1.20 16.36
N LYS A 107 -6.67 2.06 16.94
CA LYS A 107 -6.52 2.19 18.39
C LYS A 107 -7.83 2.49 19.11
N ARG A 108 -8.65 3.39 18.56
CA ARG A 108 -9.97 3.70 19.14
C ARG A 108 -10.91 2.51 19.12
N HIS A 109 -10.86 1.69 18.06
CA HIS A 109 -11.66 0.48 17.98
C HIS A 109 -11.18 -0.56 19.00
N ALA A 110 -9.88 -0.85 19.06
CA ALA A 110 -9.33 -1.77 20.05
C ALA A 110 -9.68 -1.36 21.50
N ALA A 111 -9.52 -0.07 21.84
CA ALA A 111 -9.86 0.45 23.16
C ALA A 111 -11.37 0.35 23.49
N MET A 112 -12.24 0.44 22.49
CA MET A 112 -13.68 0.26 22.69
C MET A 112 -14.03 -1.17 23.09
N LEU A 113 -13.39 -2.15 22.46
CA LEU A 113 -13.53 -3.56 22.80
C LEU A 113 -12.99 -3.84 24.21
N GLU A 114 -11.80 -3.35 24.50
CA GLU A 114 -11.14 -3.52 25.81
C GLU A 114 -11.97 -2.93 26.96
N SER A 115 -12.46 -1.70 26.80
CA SER A 115 -13.25 -1.03 27.84
C SER A 115 -14.60 -1.70 28.11
N ARG A 116 -15.24 -2.26 27.08
CA ARG A 116 -16.55 -2.89 27.20
C ARG A 116 -16.48 -4.37 27.55
N LYS A 117 -15.32 -5.00 27.34
CA LYS A 117 -15.12 -6.44 27.44
C LYS A 117 -16.20 -7.25 26.73
N ALA A 118 -16.55 -6.79 25.53
CA ALA A 118 -17.64 -7.33 24.74
C ALA A 118 -17.37 -7.18 23.26
N PHE A 119 -18.02 -8.03 22.47
CA PHE A 119 -17.99 -7.95 21.02
C PHE A 119 -18.75 -6.73 20.50
N TYR A 120 -18.41 -6.30 19.28
CA TYR A 120 -19.25 -5.37 18.55
C TYR A 120 -20.57 -6.02 18.17
N ARG A 121 -21.66 -5.30 18.44
CA ARG A 121 -22.97 -5.65 17.87
C ARG A 121 -22.89 -5.66 16.35
N ALA A 122 -23.51 -6.66 15.72
CA ALA A 122 -23.42 -6.87 14.27
C ALA A 122 -23.72 -5.61 13.43
N LYS A 123 -24.81 -4.90 13.73
CA LYS A 123 -25.16 -3.65 13.03
C LYS A 123 -24.12 -2.54 13.22
N PHE A 124 -23.54 -2.44 14.42
CA PHE A 124 -22.51 -1.45 14.70
C PHE A 124 -21.20 -1.80 13.99
N ALA A 125 -20.81 -3.07 14.00
CA ALA A 125 -19.65 -3.55 13.26
C ALA A 125 -19.77 -3.31 11.75
N ALA A 126 -20.96 -3.52 11.16
CA ALA A 126 -21.20 -3.21 9.75
C ALA A 126 -20.92 -1.73 9.44
N ASN A 127 -21.49 -0.81 10.23
CA ASN A 127 -21.28 0.63 10.07
C ASN A 127 -19.80 1.03 10.27
N LEU A 128 -19.11 0.40 11.24
CA LEU A 128 -17.68 0.59 11.44
C LEU A 128 -16.89 0.13 10.22
N LYS A 129 -17.19 -1.04 9.66
CA LYS A 129 -16.54 -1.57 8.45
C LYS A 129 -16.74 -0.67 7.24
N ASP A 130 -17.92 -0.08 7.07
CA ASP A 130 -18.17 0.90 6.00
C ASP A 130 -17.29 2.14 6.17
N THR A 131 -17.24 2.69 7.38
CA THR A 131 -16.41 3.87 7.71
C THR A 131 -14.92 3.57 7.52
N VAL A 132 -14.46 2.41 8.00
CA VAL A 132 -13.09 1.92 7.82
C VAL A 132 -12.77 1.80 6.34
N THR A 133 -13.64 1.15 5.57
CA THR A 133 -13.48 0.97 4.12
C THR A 133 -13.32 2.31 3.42
N GLN A 134 -14.19 3.29 3.69
CA GLN A 134 -14.12 4.61 3.09
C GLN A 134 -12.81 5.34 3.41
N ASN A 135 -12.34 5.28 4.66
CA ASN A 135 -11.10 5.93 5.07
C ASN A 135 -9.87 5.32 4.37
N TYR A 136 -9.80 3.99 4.29
CA TYR A 136 -8.72 3.31 3.56
C TYR A 136 -8.79 3.58 2.06
N ASP A 137 -9.98 3.59 1.46
CA ASP A 137 -10.15 3.89 0.04
C ASP A 137 -9.74 5.32 -0.28
N GLN A 138 -9.97 6.28 0.63
CA GLN A 138 -9.45 7.63 0.49
C GLN A 138 -7.92 7.66 0.54
N ALA A 139 -7.29 6.92 1.47
CA ALA A 139 -5.84 6.83 1.55
C ALA A 139 -5.23 6.18 0.28
N LEU A 140 -5.84 5.09 -0.21
CA LEU A 140 -5.43 4.40 -1.44
C LEU A 140 -5.59 5.28 -2.68
N ARG A 141 -6.69 6.02 -2.81
CA ARG A 141 -6.86 7.01 -3.87
C ARG A 141 -5.77 8.08 -3.82
N GLY A 142 -5.37 8.49 -2.61
CA GLY A 142 -4.25 9.41 -2.40
C GLY A 142 -2.92 8.87 -2.94
N GLU A 143 -2.67 7.57 -2.84
CA GLU A 143 -1.51 6.92 -3.45
C GLU A 143 -1.66 6.75 -4.97
N ASP A 144 -2.87 6.53 -5.47
CA ASP A 144 -3.12 6.27 -6.90
C ASP A 144 -2.95 7.53 -7.77
N ILE A 145 -3.26 8.72 -7.24
CA ILE A 145 -3.13 10.02 -7.92
C ILE A 145 -1.72 10.63 -7.84
N ARG A 146 -0.80 9.97 -7.13
CA ARG A 146 0.58 10.42 -6.90
C ARG A 146 1.54 9.85 -7.94
#